data_AF-A0A0R0FVN8-F1
#
_entry.id   AF-A0A0R0FVN8-F1
#
_cell.length_a   1.000
_cell.length_b   1.000
_cell.length_c   1.000
_cell.angle_alpha   90.00
_cell.angle_beta   90.00
_cell.angle_gamma   90.00
#
_symmetry.space_group_name_H-M   'P 1'
#
loop_
_entity.id
_entity.type
_entity.pdbx_description
1 polymer ?
#
loop_
_entity_poly.entity_id
_entity_poly.type
_entity_poly.pdbx_seq_one_letter_code
_entity_poly.pdbx_strand_id
1 'polypeptide(L)'
;MRDGYGKIINLRRLDEALSSINNWYMERGLFAMVSAVEILSGGILRLQVSEAEVDNISIRFLDRKTGETTMGKTKPETILRQITTKKGQVYSMLEGKRDVETVLTMGIMEDVSIIPQPADTGKVDLVMNVVERPSGGFSAGGGISSGITNGPLRGLIGSFAYSHRNVFGKNQKLNISLERGQIDSVYRINYTDPWIQGDDKRTSRTIMIQNSRTPGTIVHGNADGNGSLTIGRITGGIEFSRPIRPKWSGTVGLVFQHAGVRDEQGIPIIKDCYSSPLTASGNTHDDTLLAKLETVYTGSGDHGSSMFVLNMEKGLPLLPEWLSFTRVNARARKGVEIGPARLHLSISGGHVVGNFSPYEAFAIGGTNSVRGYEEGSVGSGRSYVVGSGEVSFPVYGPVEGVIFSDYGTDLGSGPTVPGDPAGARKKPGSGYGYGFGIRVESPLGPLRLEYAFNDKQDKRFHFGVGHRN
;
A
#
# COMPACT_ATOMS: atom_id res chain seq x y z
N MET A 1 -54.35 6.23 4.02
CA MET A 1 -55.10 6.70 5.20
C MET A 1 -56.30 7.62 4.90
N ARG A 2 -56.47 8.19 3.69
CA ARG A 2 -57.65 9.04 3.38
C ARG A 2 -59.00 8.29 3.37
N ASP A 3 -59.00 6.97 3.19
CA ASP A 3 -60.22 6.17 3.01
C ASP A 3 -60.98 5.79 4.30
N GLY A 4 -60.46 6.18 5.47
CA GLY A 4 -61.02 5.83 6.79
C GLY A 4 -61.82 6.94 7.49
N TYR A 5 -61.77 8.18 6.98
CA TYR A 5 -62.40 9.33 7.62
C TYR A 5 -63.94 9.21 7.61
N GLY A 6 -64.59 9.40 8.77
CA GLY A 6 -66.05 9.33 8.91
C GLY A 6 -66.66 7.91 8.95
N LYS A 7 -65.84 6.86 9.02
CA LYS A 7 -66.31 5.45 9.10
C LYS A 7 -66.19 4.90 10.52
N ILE A 8 -67.02 3.91 10.85
CA ILE A 8 -66.98 3.19 12.14
C ILE A 8 -65.60 2.52 12.31
N ILE A 9 -65.01 2.65 13.49
CA ILE A 9 -63.72 2.02 13.84
C ILE A 9 -63.87 0.49 13.74
N ASN A 10 -63.09 -0.12 12.86
CA ASN A 10 -63.00 -1.56 12.70
C ASN A 10 -61.66 -2.03 13.26
N LEU A 11 -61.70 -2.85 14.32
CA LEU A 11 -60.51 -3.33 15.04
C LEU A 11 -59.54 -4.10 14.12
N ARG A 12 -60.06 -4.87 13.15
CA ARG A 12 -59.22 -5.61 12.20
C ARG A 12 -58.49 -4.68 11.24
N ARG A 13 -59.16 -3.65 10.73
CA ARG A 13 -58.54 -2.63 9.87
C ARG A 13 -57.54 -1.76 10.64
N LEU A 14 -57.81 -1.49 11.91
CA LEU A 14 -56.88 -0.79 12.78
C LEU A 14 -55.61 -1.63 12.96
N ASP A 15 -55.73 -2.92 13.24
CA ASP A 15 -54.60 -3.85 13.36
C ASP A 15 -53.79 -3.99 12.06
N GLU A 16 -54.46 -4.07 10.90
CA GLU A 16 -53.83 -4.02 9.59
C GLU A 16 -53.03 -2.70 9.37
N ALA A 17 -53.58 -1.57 9.81
CA ALA A 17 -52.92 -0.26 9.72
C ALA A 17 -51.72 -0.14 10.69
N LEU A 18 -51.86 -0.63 11.92
CA LEU A 18 -50.77 -0.68 12.91
C LEU A 18 -49.62 -1.56 12.41
N SER A 19 -49.96 -2.74 11.88
CA SER A 19 -49.00 -3.65 11.26
C SER A 19 -48.30 -3.01 10.06
N SER A 20 -49.03 -2.26 9.21
CA SER A 20 -48.44 -1.54 8.09
C SER A 20 -47.46 -0.44 8.54
N ILE A 21 -47.73 0.26 9.65
CA ILE A 21 -46.83 1.26 10.22
C ILE A 21 -45.57 0.58 10.77
N ASN A 22 -45.73 -0.48 11.56
CA ASN A 22 -44.58 -1.24 12.09
C ASN A 22 -43.72 -1.82 10.96
N ASN A 23 -44.34 -2.37 9.91
CA ASN A 23 -43.62 -2.87 8.73
C ASN A 23 -42.88 -1.75 7.98
N TRP A 24 -43.47 -0.56 7.86
CA TRP A 24 -42.82 0.60 7.23
C TRP A 24 -41.53 1.04 7.96
N TYR A 25 -41.52 0.94 9.30
CA TYR A 25 -40.33 1.18 10.11
C TYR A 25 -39.30 0.05 9.95
N MET A 26 -39.74 -1.21 9.98
CA MET A 26 -38.88 -2.38 9.78
C MET A 26 -38.22 -2.42 8.40
N GLU A 27 -38.94 -2.07 7.33
CA GLU A 27 -38.40 -1.97 5.96
C GLU A 27 -37.32 -0.89 5.84
N ARG A 28 -37.39 0.16 6.66
CA ARG A 28 -36.35 1.19 6.78
C ARG A 28 -35.26 0.84 7.79
N GLY A 29 -35.37 -0.32 8.43
CA GLY A 29 -34.44 -0.78 9.46
C GLY A 29 -34.48 0.04 10.75
N LEU A 30 -35.57 0.74 11.03
CA LEU A 30 -35.76 1.50 12.27
C LEU A 30 -36.45 0.62 13.31
N PHE A 31 -35.93 0.62 14.53
CA PHE A 31 -36.51 -0.13 15.63
C PHE A 31 -37.57 0.74 16.31
N ALA A 32 -38.80 0.69 15.79
CA ALA A 32 -39.92 1.48 16.30
C ALA A 32 -41.18 0.62 16.41
N MET A 33 -42.01 0.90 17.41
CA MET A 33 -43.34 0.29 17.55
C MET A 33 -44.38 1.33 17.87
N VAL A 34 -45.63 1.09 17.43
CA VAL A 34 -46.77 1.81 17.97
C VAL A 34 -46.93 1.42 19.45
N SER A 35 -46.71 2.38 20.34
CA SER A 35 -46.68 2.18 21.79
C SER A 35 -48.01 2.48 22.48
N ALA A 36 -48.84 3.33 21.90
CA ALA A 36 -50.19 3.59 22.40
C ALA A 36 -51.17 3.94 21.26
N VAL A 37 -52.42 3.55 21.46
CA VAL A 37 -53.55 3.91 20.62
C VAL A 37 -54.63 4.52 21.50
N GLU A 38 -54.84 5.82 21.39
CA GLU A 38 -55.87 6.54 22.13
C GLU A 38 -57.05 6.86 21.22
N ILE A 39 -58.27 6.60 21.70
CA ILE A 39 -59.51 7.00 21.03
C ILE A 39 -60.01 8.28 21.72
N LEU A 40 -59.91 9.41 21.03
CA LEU A 40 -60.32 10.72 21.55
C LEU A 40 -61.81 10.98 21.28
N SER A 41 -62.38 11.89 22.07
CA SER A 41 -63.75 12.43 21.89
C SER A 41 -63.94 12.90 20.44
N GLY A 42 -64.97 12.39 19.76
CA GLY A 42 -65.22 12.68 18.34
C GLY A 42 -64.68 11.64 17.35
N GLY A 43 -64.21 10.48 17.81
CA GLY A 43 -63.82 9.36 16.93
C GLY A 43 -62.44 9.51 16.28
N ILE A 44 -61.59 10.37 16.86
CA ILE A 44 -60.21 10.59 16.40
C ILE A 44 -59.30 9.55 17.06
N LEU A 45 -58.53 8.83 16.25
CA LEU A 45 -57.48 7.92 16.72
C LEU A 45 -56.16 8.68 16.81
N ARG A 46 -55.54 8.71 17.98
CA ARG A 46 -54.17 9.17 18.20
C ARG A 46 -53.27 7.95 18.35
N LEU A 47 -52.32 7.79 17.44
CA LEU A 47 -51.30 6.76 17.48
C LEU A 47 -50.01 7.38 18.03
N GLN A 48 -49.47 6.82 19.09
CA GLN A 48 -48.15 7.16 19.58
C GLN A 48 -47.16 6.12 19.09
N VAL A 49 -46.13 6.55 18.37
CA VAL A 49 -45.03 5.69 17.93
C VAL A 49 -43.82 6.01 18.81
N SER A 50 -43.22 4.96 19.35
CA SER A 50 -41.97 5.06 20.10
C SER A 50 -40.85 4.46 19.27
N GLU A 51 -39.88 5.29 18.93
CA GLU A 51 -38.61 4.87 18.33
C GLU A 51 -37.65 4.50 19.46
N ALA A 52 -36.98 3.36 19.35
CA ALA A 52 -36.06 2.91 20.38
C ALA A 52 -34.74 3.71 20.31
N GLU A 53 -34.41 4.39 21.40
CA GLU A 53 -33.14 5.09 21.54
C GLU A 53 -32.08 4.18 22.16
N VAL A 54 -30.84 4.32 21.71
CA VAL A 54 -29.69 3.57 22.25
C VAL A 54 -29.36 4.11 23.65
N ASP A 55 -29.57 3.31 24.70
CA ASP A 55 -29.22 3.72 26.07
C ASP A 55 -27.75 3.44 26.39
N ASN A 56 -27.27 2.23 26.11
CA ASN A 56 -25.87 1.88 26.30
C ASN A 56 -25.31 1.02 25.16
N ILE A 57 -23.99 1.10 24.95
CA ILE A 57 -23.26 0.23 24.02
C ILE A 57 -22.17 -0.47 24.82
N SER A 58 -22.34 -1.77 25.03
CA SER A 58 -21.38 -2.61 25.75
C SER A 58 -20.64 -3.53 24.78
N ILE A 59 -19.34 -3.72 25.00
CA ILE A 59 -18.53 -4.64 24.20
C ILE A 59 -18.23 -5.88 25.02
N ARG A 60 -18.48 -7.05 24.44
CA ARG A 60 -18.23 -8.35 25.03
C ARG A 60 -17.24 -9.10 24.16
N PHE A 61 -16.06 -9.36 24.69
CA PHE A 61 -15.07 -10.20 24.01
C PHE A 61 -15.40 -11.67 24.21
N LEU A 62 -15.42 -12.44 23.13
CA LEU A 62 -15.70 -13.87 23.14
C LEU A 62 -14.45 -14.66 22.76
N ASP A 63 -14.23 -15.79 23.43
CA ASP A 63 -13.20 -16.74 23.04
C ASP A 63 -13.58 -17.43 21.72
N ARG A 64 -12.60 -17.58 20.82
CA ARG A 64 -12.81 -18.17 19.51
C ARG A 64 -13.25 -19.65 19.56
N LYS A 65 -12.78 -20.41 20.55
CA LYS A 65 -13.01 -21.86 20.66
C LYS A 65 -14.23 -22.17 21.51
N THR A 66 -14.37 -21.50 22.66
CA THR A 66 -15.44 -21.81 23.62
C THR A 66 -16.67 -20.94 23.45
N GLY A 67 -16.55 -19.76 22.82
CA GLY A 67 -17.63 -18.78 22.73
C GLY A 67 -17.93 -18.08 24.07
N GLU A 68 -17.13 -18.33 25.11
CA GLU A 68 -17.31 -17.75 26.44
C GLU A 68 -16.71 -16.34 26.52
N THR A 69 -17.17 -15.57 27.51
CA THR A 69 -16.67 -14.21 27.75
C THR A 69 -15.23 -14.18 28.20
N THR A 70 -14.41 -13.32 27.58
CA THR A 70 -13.02 -13.07 27.96
C THR A 70 -12.80 -11.58 28.22
N MET A 71 -11.64 -11.20 28.78
CA MET A 71 -11.31 -9.78 28.97
C MET A 71 -10.98 -9.05 27.66
N GLY A 72 -10.61 -9.77 26.59
CA GLY A 72 -10.09 -9.18 25.34
C GLY A 72 -8.74 -8.48 25.52
N LYS A 73 -8.04 -8.22 24.41
CA LYS A 73 -6.78 -7.46 24.38
C LYS A 73 -6.97 -6.03 23.87
N THR A 74 -8.00 -5.79 23.07
CA THR A 74 -8.35 -4.47 22.52
C THR A 74 -9.02 -3.63 23.59
N LYS A 75 -8.66 -2.35 23.68
CA LYS A 75 -9.37 -1.41 24.54
C LYS A 75 -10.76 -1.15 23.94
N PRO A 76 -11.87 -1.24 24.72
CA PRO A 76 -13.22 -0.97 24.22
C PRO A 76 -13.35 0.39 23.51
N GLU A 77 -12.68 1.43 24.05
CA GLU A 77 -12.61 2.78 23.46
C GLU A 77 -12.11 2.77 22.00
N THR A 78 -11.18 1.87 21.66
CA THR A 78 -10.63 1.73 20.31
C THR A 78 -11.68 1.32 19.29
N ILE A 79 -12.69 0.56 19.72
CA ILE A 79 -13.82 0.07 18.91
C ILE A 79 -14.92 1.13 18.91
N LEU A 80 -15.31 1.64 20.09
CA LEU A 80 -16.39 2.63 20.24
C LEU A 80 -16.13 3.94 19.49
N ARG A 81 -14.88 4.33 19.30
CA ARG A 81 -14.52 5.51 18.48
C ARG A 81 -14.76 5.32 16.99
N GLN A 82 -14.87 4.09 16.51
CA GLN A 82 -15.00 3.77 15.07
C GLN A 82 -16.44 3.57 14.63
N ILE A 83 -17.34 3.27 15.55
CA ILE A 83 -18.76 3.08 15.25
C ILE A 83 -19.47 4.42 15.13
N THR A 84 -20.45 4.46 14.24
CA THR A 84 -21.32 5.61 13.99
C THR A 84 -22.43 5.70 15.03
N THR A 85 -22.98 4.57 15.47
CA THR A 85 -24.03 4.54 16.50
C THR A 85 -23.53 5.11 17.82
N LYS A 86 -24.23 6.11 18.36
CA LYS A 86 -23.94 6.73 19.66
C LYS A 86 -25.10 6.57 20.64
N LYS A 87 -24.78 6.67 21.93
CA LYS A 87 -25.79 6.76 23.01
C LYS A 87 -26.72 7.95 22.77
N GLY A 88 -28.03 7.74 22.92
CA GLY A 88 -29.10 8.72 22.70
C GLY A 88 -29.58 8.85 21.26
N GLN A 89 -29.00 8.10 20.32
CA GLN A 89 -29.47 8.06 18.93
C GLN A 89 -30.58 7.02 18.75
N VAL A 90 -31.53 7.26 17.84
CA VAL A 90 -32.51 6.26 17.41
C VAL A 90 -31.78 5.07 16.78
N TYR A 91 -32.06 3.86 17.25
CA TYR A 91 -31.41 2.67 16.76
C TYR A 91 -31.87 2.32 15.34
N SER A 92 -30.90 2.27 14.42
CA SER A 92 -31.09 1.75 13.06
C SER A 92 -30.29 0.48 12.83
N MET A 93 -30.96 -0.57 12.34
CA MET A 93 -30.34 -1.81 11.89
C MET A 93 -29.38 -1.60 10.72
N LEU A 94 -29.62 -0.59 9.86
CA LEU A 94 -28.72 -0.27 8.76
C LEU A 94 -27.41 0.32 9.26
N GLU A 95 -27.48 1.20 10.27
CA GLU A 95 -26.29 1.76 10.93
C GLU A 95 -25.56 0.69 11.74
N GLY A 96 -26.28 -0.17 12.47
CA GLY A 96 -25.70 -1.31 13.16
C GLY A 96 -24.93 -2.24 12.22
N LYS A 97 -25.47 -2.54 11.02
CA LYS A 97 -24.76 -3.32 9.99
C LYS A 97 -23.49 -2.61 9.51
N ARG A 98 -23.55 -1.30 9.26
CA ARG A 98 -22.37 -0.50 8.87
C ARG A 98 -21.31 -0.46 9.98
N ASP A 99 -21.72 -0.43 11.24
CA ASP A 99 -20.81 -0.46 12.38
C ASP A 99 -20.12 -1.82 12.49
N VAL A 100 -20.85 -2.92 12.32
CA VAL A 100 -20.27 -4.28 12.22
C VAL A 100 -19.23 -4.34 11.10
N GLU A 101 -19.56 -3.85 9.89
CA GLU A 101 -18.62 -3.79 8.77
C GLU A 101 -17.38 -2.93 9.07
N THR A 102 -17.56 -1.80 9.77
CA THR A 102 -16.47 -0.89 10.14
C THR A 102 -15.50 -1.57 11.12
N VAL A 103 -16.03 -2.26 12.14
CA VAL A 103 -15.22 -3.00 13.12
C VAL A 103 -14.52 -4.20 12.46
N LEU A 104 -15.17 -4.89 11.52
CA LEU A 104 -14.51 -5.95 10.73
C LEU A 104 -13.40 -5.38 9.84
N THR A 105 -13.61 -4.20 9.24
CA THR A 105 -12.64 -3.50 8.38
C THR A 105 -11.39 -3.06 9.16
N MET A 106 -11.46 -2.92 10.50
CA MET A 106 -10.27 -2.71 11.34
C MET A 106 -9.23 -3.83 11.16
N GLY A 107 -9.68 -5.03 10.80
CA GLY A 107 -8.81 -6.18 10.55
C GLY A 107 -8.21 -6.81 11.81
N ILE A 108 -8.70 -6.43 12.99
CA ILE A 108 -8.33 -7.00 14.30
C ILE A 108 -9.41 -7.94 14.85
N MET A 109 -10.61 -7.94 14.27
CA MET A 109 -11.73 -8.81 14.66
C MET A 109 -11.99 -9.89 13.61
N GLU A 110 -12.21 -11.12 14.07
CA GLU A 110 -12.57 -12.27 13.26
C GLU A 110 -14.07 -12.31 13.02
N ASP A 111 -14.85 -12.08 14.08
CA ASP A 111 -16.30 -12.04 14.05
C ASP A 111 -16.82 -10.89 14.92
N VAL A 112 -17.93 -10.28 14.50
CA VAL A 112 -18.57 -9.14 15.16
C VAL A 112 -20.08 -9.26 14.99
N SER A 113 -20.82 -9.21 16.09
CA SER A 113 -22.29 -9.14 16.08
C SER A 113 -22.79 -8.12 17.10
N ILE A 114 -23.87 -7.42 16.76
CA ILE A 114 -24.56 -6.49 17.66
C ILE A 114 -25.91 -7.09 18.00
N ILE A 115 -26.15 -7.31 19.29
CA ILE A 115 -27.40 -7.86 19.81
C ILE A 115 -28.13 -6.75 20.57
N PRO A 116 -29.28 -6.26 20.08
CA PRO A 116 -30.12 -5.34 20.84
C PRO A 116 -30.81 -6.08 21.99
N GLN A 117 -30.75 -5.52 23.19
CA GLN A 117 -31.40 -6.00 24.41
C GLN A 117 -32.41 -4.94 24.91
N PRO A 118 -33.65 -5.34 25.24
CA PRO A 118 -34.62 -4.41 25.82
C PRO A 118 -34.10 -3.83 27.15
N ALA A 119 -34.11 -2.50 27.27
CA ALA A 119 -33.81 -1.79 28.50
C ALA A 119 -35.11 -1.18 29.06
N ASP A 120 -35.14 0.13 29.28
CA ASP A 120 -36.34 0.86 29.68
C ASP A 120 -37.32 1.10 28.52
N THR A 121 -38.52 1.59 28.82
CA THR A 121 -39.53 1.94 27.81
C THR A 121 -38.98 2.89 26.75
N GLY A 122 -38.99 2.45 25.48
CA GLY A 122 -38.44 3.22 24.35
C GLY A 122 -36.91 3.23 24.27
N LYS A 123 -36.22 2.37 25.00
CA LYS A 123 -34.76 2.28 25.01
C LYS A 123 -34.23 0.87 24.74
N VAL A 124 -33.06 0.81 24.11
CA VAL A 124 -32.38 -0.44 23.76
C VAL A 124 -30.91 -0.38 24.15
N ASP A 125 -30.43 -1.43 24.81
CA ASP A 125 -29.00 -1.64 25.06
C ASP A 125 -28.39 -2.47 23.93
N LEU A 126 -27.28 -2.01 23.38
CA LEU A 126 -26.56 -2.71 22.34
C LEU A 126 -25.40 -3.49 22.93
N VAL A 127 -25.43 -4.82 22.82
CA VAL A 127 -24.33 -5.69 23.20
C VAL A 127 -23.57 -6.10 21.95
N MET A 128 -22.35 -5.58 21.79
CA MET A 128 -21.46 -5.93 20.69
C MET A 128 -20.56 -7.09 21.10
N ASN A 129 -20.84 -8.27 20.57
CA ASN A 129 -19.97 -9.43 20.71
C ASN A 129 -18.86 -9.37 19.67
N VAL A 130 -17.61 -9.49 20.12
CA VAL A 130 -16.43 -9.45 19.24
C VAL A 130 -15.51 -10.63 19.52
N VAL A 131 -15.02 -11.26 18.46
CA VAL A 131 -13.97 -12.29 18.52
C VAL A 131 -12.69 -11.70 17.94
N GLU A 132 -11.62 -11.64 18.74
CA GLU A 132 -10.36 -11.06 18.30
C GLU A 132 -9.56 -12.01 17.41
N ARG A 133 -8.90 -11.46 16.38
CA ARG A 133 -7.91 -12.19 15.58
C ARG A 133 -6.63 -12.39 16.38
N PRO A 134 -5.82 -13.42 16.02
CA PRO A 134 -4.45 -13.53 16.49
C PRO A 134 -3.67 -12.24 16.24
N SER A 135 -3.11 -11.69 17.33
CA SER A 135 -2.48 -10.36 17.32
C SER A 135 -1.12 -10.36 16.63
N GLY A 136 -0.42 -11.48 16.51
CA GLY A 136 0.92 -11.54 15.94
C GLY A 136 1.07 -12.67 14.94
N GLY A 137 2.02 -12.50 14.02
CA GLY A 137 2.42 -13.54 13.09
C GLY A 137 3.86 -13.37 12.63
N PHE A 138 4.53 -14.50 12.45
CA PHE A 138 5.80 -14.56 11.74
C PHE A 138 5.52 -14.90 10.28
N SER A 139 6.27 -14.28 9.40
CA SER A 139 6.30 -14.60 7.98
C SER A 139 7.76 -14.75 7.56
N ALA A 140 8.02 -15.77 6.76
CA ALA A 140 9.31 -15.97 6.12
C ALA A 140 9.04 -16.16 4.64
N GLY A 141 9.84 -15.49 3.82
CA GLY A 141 9.77 -15.55 2.37
C GLY A 141 11.14 -15.79 1.77
N GLY A 142 11.15 -16.40 0.59
CA GLY A 142 12.30 -16.40 -0.30
C GLY A 142 11.91 -15.69 -1.58
N GLY A 143 12.80 -14.86 -2.10
CA GLY A 143 12.65 -14.20 -3.38
C GLY A 143 13.95 -14.21 -4.15
N ILE A 144 13.95 -13.67 -5.36
CA ILE A 144 15.18 -13.46 -6.12
C ILE A 144 15.23 -11.97 -6.46
N SER A 145 16.25 -11.26 -5.94
CA SER A 145 16.59 -9.88 -6.31
C SER A 145 17.09 -9.85 -7.75
N SER A 146 16.54 -8.90 -8.50
CA SER A 146 17.13 -8.46 -9.76
C SER A 146 18.16 -7.38 -9.43
N GLY A 147 19.37 -7.83 -9.11
CA GLY A 147 20.46 -6.94 -8.73
C GLY A 147 21.80 -7.68 -8.71
N ILE A 148 22.39 -7.93 -9.89
CA ILE A 148 23.84 -8.20 -10.11
C ILE A 148 24.30 -9.59 -9.57
N THR A 149 24.99 -10.51 -10.24
CA THR A 149 25.77 -10.63 -11.50
C THR A 149 25.87 -12.12 -11.88
N ASN A 150 26.16 -12.41 -13.15
CA ASN A 150 26.76 -13.65 -13.71
C ASN A 150 26.74 -14.88 -12.79
N GLY A 151 25.65 -15.66 -12.88
CA GLY A 151 25.54 -16.97 -12.27
C GLY A 151 24.08 -17.36 -12.04
N PRO A 152 23.71 -18.65 -12.16
CA PRO A 152 22.31 -19.09 -12.10
C PRO A 152 21.64 -18.94 -10.72
N LEU A 153 22.38 -18.58 -9.65
CA LEU A 153 21.89 -18.58 -8.26
C LEU A 153 22.28 -17.35 -7.41
N ARG A 154 22.83 -16.27 -7.99
CA ARG A 154 23.39 -15.13 -7.21
C ARG A 154 22.40 -14.07 -6.74
N GLY A 155 21.13 -14.18 -7.11
CA GLY A 155 20.08 -13.21 -6.74
C GLY A 155 19.20 -13.61 -5.54
N LEU A 156 19.43 -14.72 -4.84
CA LEU A 156 18.49 -15.16 -3.80
C LEU A 156 18.41 -14.16 -2.62
N ILE A 157 17.19 -13.78 -2.24
CA ILE A 157 16.86 -13.01 -1.05
C ILE A 157 16.07 -13.89 -0.09
N GLY A 158 16.49 -13.92 1.18
CA GLY A 158 15.64 -14.36 2.28
C GLY A 158 14.99 -13.15 2.94
N SER A 159 13.69 -13.25 3.23
CA SER A 159 12.99 -12.28 4.05
C SER A 159 12.37 -12.95 5.27
N PHE A 160 12.43 -12.26 6.40
CA PHE A 160 11.77 -12.63 7.63
C PHE A 160 11.07 -11.38 8.16
N ALA A 161 9.79 -11.48 8.47
CA ALA A 161 9.05 -10.39 9.06
C ALA A 161 8.18 -10.86 10.21
N TYR A 162 8.23 -10.09 11.30
CA TYR A 162 7.32 -10.22 12.42
C TYR A 162 6.34 -9.05 12.40
N SER A 163 5.05 -9.37 12.33
CA SER A 163 3.97 -8.38 12.36
C SER A 163 3.14 -8.58 13.62
N HIS A 164 3.03 -7.53 14.42
CA HIS A 164 2.11 -7.45 15.55
C HIS A 164 1.02 -6.41 15.26
N ARG A 165 -0.22 -6.88 15.14
CA ARG A 165 -1.43 -6.08 15.03
C ARG A 165 -1.95 -5.77 16.44
N ASN A 166 -2.62 -4.63 16.57
CA ASN A 166 -3.24 -4.19 17.82
C ASN A 166 -2.27 -3.98 18.99
N VAL A 167 -1.10 -3.40 18.72
CA VAL A 167 -0.14 -3.01 19.76
C VAL A 167 -0.84 -2.09 20.77
N PHE A 168 -0.64 -2.36 22.06
CA PHE A 168 -1.27 -1.65 23.19
C PHE A 168 -2.81 -1.63 23.20
N GLY A 169 -3.47 -2.51 22.42
CA GLY A 169 -4.93 -2.56 22.32
C GLY A 169 -5.56 -1.38 21.56
N LYS A 170 -4.78 -0.68 20.72
CA LYS A 170 -5.17 0.57 20.02
C LYS A 170 -5.34 0.45 18.49
N ASN A 171 -5.45 -0.76 17.95
CA ASN A 171 -5.42 -1.04 16.50
C ASN A 171 -4.13 -0.54 15.79
N GLN A 172 -3.03 -0.39 16.54
CA GLN A 172 -1.75 0.02 16.00
C GLN A 172 -0.98 -1.21 15.53
N LYS A 173 -0.15 -1.07 14.49
CA LYS A 173 0.58 -2.18 13.86
C LYS A 173 2.07 -1.93 13.99
N LEU A 174 2.81 -2.92 14.47
CA LEU A 174 4.26 -2.95 14.45
C LEU A 174 4.70 -4.04 13.46
N ASN A 175 5.52 -3.66 12.49
CA ASN A 175 6.10 -4.59 11.53
C ASN A 175 7.62 -4.46 11.58
N ILE A 176 8.31 -5.57 11.84
CA ILE A 176 9.77 -5.66 11.83
C ILE A 176 10.11 -6.61 10.70
N SER A 177 10.79 -6.13 9.68
CA SER A 177 11.21 -6.93 8.53
C SER A 177 12.72 -6.89 8.35
N LEU A 178 13.29 -8.08 8.17
CA LEU A 178 14.65 -8.35 7.77
C LEU A 178 14.62 -8.94 6.37
N GLU A 179 15.31 -8.32 5.44
CA GLU A 179 15.56 -8.84 4.11
C GLU A 179 17.07 -8.93 3.91
N ARG A 180 17.56 -10.08 3.46
CA ARG A 180 18.99 -10.30 3.23
C ARG A 180 19.18 -11.13 1.96
N GLY A 181 19.82 -10.50 0.98
CA GLY A 181 20.40 -11.15 -0.20
C GLY A 181 21.91 -11.32 -0.07
N GLN A 182 22.56 -11.63 -1.19
CA GLN A 182 24.02 -11.78 -1.23
C GLN A 182 24.76 -10.44 -1.06
N ILE A 183 24.23 -9.38 -1.67
CA ILE A 183 24.76 -8.00 -1.58
C ILE A 183 23.79 -7.10 -0.84
N ASP A 184 22.50 -7.26 -1.12
CA ASP A 184 21.42 -6.44 -0.57
C ASP A 184 21.09 -6.84 0.87
N SER A 185 20.88 -5.86 1.75
CA SER A 185 20.22 -6.13 3.03
C SER A 185 19.35 -4.95 3.42
N VAL A 186 18.18 -5.24 3.99
CA VAL A 186 17.23 -4.23 4.44
C VAL A 186 16.68 -4.66 5.80
N TYR A 187 16.90 -3.82 6.80
CA TYR A 187 16.32 -3.93 8.12
C TYR A 187 15.34 -2.79 8.27
N ARG A 188 14.07 -3.09 8.55
CA ARG A 188 13.03 -2.06 8.63
C ARG A 188 12.11 -2.32 9.81
N ILE A 189 11.81 -1.24 10.54
CA ILE A 189 10.83 -1.20 11.60
C ILE A 189 9.79 -0.16 11.20
N ASN A 190 8.55 -0.60 11.06
CA ASN A 190 7.41 0.25 10.76
C ASN A 190 6.41 0.19 11.91
N TYR A 191 6.05 1.35 12.43
CA TYR A 191 4.94 1.50 13.36
C TYR A 191 3.84 2.32 12.71
N THR A 192 2.67 1.70 12.51
CA THR A 192 1.54 2.30 11.81
C THR A 192 0.35 2.45 12.73
N ASP A 193 -0.15 3.68 12.82
CA ASP A 193 -1.45 4.01 13.37
C ASP A 193 -2.43 4.18 12.19
N PRO A 194 -3.30 3.20 11.89
CA PRO A 194 -4.11 3.20 10.68
C PRO A 194 -5.14 4.33 10.65
N TRP A 195 -5.69 4.71 11.82
CA TRP A 195 -6.69 5.76 11.94
C TRP A 195 -6.36 6.63 13.16
N ILE A 196 -5.69 7.74 12.90
CA ILE A 196 -5.24 8.66 13.95
C ILE A 196 -6.45 9.16 14.72
N GLN A 197 -6.53 8.81 16.00
CA GLN A 197 -7.55 9.30 16.94
C GLN A 197 -9.02 9.15 16.50
N GLY A 198 -9.32 8.26 15.54
CA GLY A 198 -10.69 8.11 15.02
C GLY A 198 -11.06 9.14 13.94
N ASP A 199 -10.09 9.68 13.21
CA ASP A 199 -10.34 10.55 12.06
C ASP A 199 -11.21 9.86 10.99
N ASP A 200 -12.39 10.44 10.72
CA ASP A 200 -13.35 10.01 9.71
C ASP A 200 -12.74 9.94 8.31
N LYS A 201 -11.69 10.73 8.04
CA LYS A 201 -10.98 10.74 6.76
C LYS A 201 -9.99 9.59 6.61
N ARG A 202 -9.93 8.68 7.59
CA ARG A 202 -9.06 7.50 7.63
C ARG A 202 -7.58 7.87 7.40
N THR A 203 -7.14 8.98 7.98
CA THR A 203 -5.73 9.36 7.92
C THR A 203 -4.91 8.38 8.76
N SER A 204 -3.95 7.74 8.10
CA SER A 204 -2.97 6.85 8.70
C SER A 204 -1.67 7.60 8.96
N ARG A 205 -0.96 7.20 10.01
CA ARG A 205 0.40 7.67 10.32
C ARG A 205 1.33 6.48 10.39
N THR A 206 2.44 6.55 9.68
CA THR A 206 3.51 5.56 9.74
C THR A 206 4.79 6.23 10.21
N ILE A 207 5.42 5.65 11.23
CA ILE A 207 6.77 5.97 11.65
C ILE A 207 7.66 4.83 11.17
N MET A 208 8.72 5.17 10.45
CA MET A 208 9.62 4.20 9.83
C MET A 208 11.06 4.47 10.26
N ILE A 209 11.77 3.38 10.57
CA ILE A 209 13.24 3.36 10.62
C ILE A 209 13.69 2.24 9.70
N GLN A 210 14.62 2.53 8.80
CA GLN A 210 15.20 1.55 7.88
C GLN A 210 16.71 1.73 7.81
N ASN A 211 17.43 0.62 7.90
CA ASN A 211 18.82 0.51 7.51
C ASN A 211 18.90 -0.40 6.27
N SER A 212 19.50 0.08 5.19
CA SER A 212 19.64 -0.70 3.96
C SER A 212 21.03 -0.60 3.36
N ARG A 213 21.50 -1.72 2.80
CA ARG A 213 22.68 -1.82 1.95
C ARG A 213 22.24 -2.29 0.57
N THR A 214 22.66 -1.58 -0.47
CA THR A 214 22.30 -1.84 -1.88
C THR A 214 23.54 -1.79 -2.76
N PRO A 215 23.54 -2.35 -3.98
CA PRO A 215 24.72 -2.41 -4.83
C PRO A 215 24.90 -1.04 -5.53
N GLY A 216 26.07 -0.42 -5.36
CA GLY A 216 26.40 0.85 -6.01
C GLY A 216 26.72 0.72 -7.50
N THR A 217 26.95 -0.51 -7.95
CA THR A 217 27.30 -0.93 -9.30
C THR A 217 26.16 -0.68 -10.32
N ILE A 218 24.92 -0.45 -9.88
CA ILE A 218 23.81 -0.04 -10.75
C ILE A 218 24.09 1.34 -11.39
N VAL A 219 24.61 2.29 -10.62
CA VAL A 219 24.99 3.62 -11.15
C VAL A 219 26.45 3.60 -11.58
N HIS A 220 27.33 3.09 -10.73
CA HIS A 220 28.78 3.15 -10.88
C HIS A 220 29.40 1.89 -11.53
N GLY A 221 28.61 1.04 -12.18
CA GLY A 221 29.10 -0.13 -12.92
C GLY A 221 29.94 -1.11 -12.09
N ASN A 222 30.40 -2.20 -12.71
CA ASN A 222 31.56 -2.94 -12.20
C ASN A 222 32.81 -2.32 -12.82
N ALA A 223 33.78 -1.96 -12.00
CA ALA A 223 35.08 -1.51 -12.47
C ALA A 223 36.07 -2.66 -12.47
N ASP A 224 36.88 -2.78 -13.52
CA ASP A 224 38.01 -3.71 -13.53
C ASP A 224 39.00 -3.30 -12.43
N GLY A 225 39.05 -4.08 -11.34
CA GLY A 225 40.05 -3.95 -10.27
C GLY A 225 39.59 -3.33 -8.95
N ASN A 226 38.40 -2.72 -8.87
CA ASN A 226 37.83 -2.27 -7.58
C ASN A 226 36.68 -3.19 -7.16
N GLY A 227 36.70 -3.64 -5.91
CA GLY A 227 35.66 -4.48 -5.33
C GLY A 227 34.26 -3.89 -5.44
N SER A 228 33.24 -4.73 -5.36
CA SER A 228 31.82 -4.37 -5.38
C SER A 228 31.50 -3.21 -4.42
N LEU A 229 31.03 -2.11 -5.00
CA LEU A 229 30.60 -0.92 -4.27
C LEU A 229 29.24 -1.18 -3.62
N THR A 230 29.06 -0.77 -2.36
CA THR A 230 27.77 -0.83 -1.68
C THR A 230 27.36 0.54 -1.16
N ILE A 231 26.08 0.86 -1.27
CA ILE A 231 25.51 2.09 -0.72
C ILE A 231 24.77 1.73 0.55
N GLY A 232 25.26 2.24 1.69
CA GLY A 232 24.60 2.13 2.98
C GLY A 232 23.70 3.34 3.21
N ARG A 233 22.44 3.10 3.63
CA ARG A 233 21.47 4.15 3.96
C ARG A 233 20.82 3.86 5.30
N ILE A 234 20.80 4.87 6.16
CA ILE A 234 19.97 4.91 7.36
C ILE A 234 18.90 5.95 7.10
N THR A 235 17.64 5.54 7.23
CA THR A 235 16.48 6.38 6.98
C THR A 235 15.55 6.32 8.17
N GLY A 236 14.99 7.47 8.54
CA GLY A 236 14.06 7.60 9.65
C GLY A 236 13.05 8.68 9.33
N GLY A 237 11.76 8.40 9.47
CA GLY A 237 10.75 9.36 9.04
C GLY A 237 9.35 9.08 9.54
N ILE A 238 8.50 10.06 9.28
CA ILE A 238 7.07 10.02 9.55
C ILE A 238 6.31 10.33 8.26
N GLU A 239 5.29 9.52 7.99
CA GLU A 239 4.45 9.63 6.80
C GLU A 239 2.98 9.64 7.24
N PHE A 240 2.17 10.46 6.58
CA PHE A 240 0.74 10.54 6.73
C PHE A 240 0.09 10.19 5.41
N SER A 241 -0.79 9.18 5.39
CA SER A 241 -1.47 8.75 4.17
C SER A 241 -2.97 8.75 4.35
N ARG A 242 -3.71 9.25 3.35
CA ARG A 242 -5.17 9.29 3.37
C ARG A 242 -5.77 9.01 1.98
N PRO A 243 -6.94 8.35 1.91
CA PRO A 243 -7.75 8.34 0.70
C PRO A 243 -8.30 9.76 0.44
N ILE A 244 -7.97 10.35 -0.72
CA ILE A 244 -8.39 11.72 -1.08
C ILE A 244 -9.72 11.69 -1.83
N ARG A 245 -9.89 10.71 -2.72
CA ARG A 245 -11.10 10.44 -3.53
C ARG A 245 -11.22 8.93 -3.75
N PRO A 246 -12.38 8.41 -4.20
CA PRO A 246 -12.45 7.03 -4.65
C PRO A 246 -11.30 6.72 -5.61
N LYS A 247 -10.59 5.60 -5.38
CA LYS A 247 -9.41 5.16 -6.17
C LYS A 247 -8.14 6.00 -6.02
N TRP A 248 -8.17 7.12 -5.30
CA TRP A 248 -7.01 8.00 -5.09
C TRP A 248 -6.58 8.03 -3.63
N SER A 249 -5.33 7.70 -3.36
CA SER A 249 -4.67 7.91 -2.08
C SER A 249 -3.52 8.88 -2.23
N GLY A 250 -3.29 9.70 -1.20
CA GLY A 250 -2.14 10.59 -1.13
C GLY A 250 -1.39 10.40 0.17
N THR A 251 -0.07 10.49 0.10
CA THR A 251 0.85 10.36 1.21
C THR A 251 1.75 11.60 1.25
N VAL A 252 1.93 12.17 2.44
CA VAL A 252 2.90 13.23 2.71
C VAL A 252 3.81 12.81 3.83
N GLY A 253 5.10 13.13 3.76
CA GLY A 253 6.04 12.66 4.77
C GLY A 253 7.29 13.53 4.91
N LEU A 254 7.94 13.37 6.05
CA LEU A 254 9.27 13.90 6.33
C LEU A 254 10.19 12.74 6.69
N VAL A 255 11.28 12.58 5.93
CA VAL A 255 12.22 11.46 6.06
C VAL A 255 13.64 11.98 6.11
N PHE A 256 14.32 11.77 7.22
CA PHE A 256 15.77 11.94 7.31
C PHE A 256 16.47 10.76 6.65
N GLN A 257 17.52 11.03 5.88
CA GLN A 257 18.35 10.04 5.22
C GLN A 257 19.82 10.41 5.41
N HIS A 258 20.59 9.44 5.91
CA HIS A 258 22.04 9.44 5.98
C HIS A 258 22.57 8.33 5.06
N ALA A 259 23.27 8.69 4.00
CA ALA A 259 23.68 7.76 2.96
C ALA A 259 25.17 7.91 2.60
N GLY A 260 25.86 6.79 2.37
CA GLY A 260 27.27 6.81 1.97
C GLY A 260 27.65 5.56 1.20
N VAL A 261 28.77 5.65 0.47
CA VAL A 261 29.30 4.55 -0.33
C VAL A 261 30.45 3.87 0.41
N ARG A 262 30.46 2.55 0.37
CA ARG A 262 31.44 1.68 1.03
C ARG A 262 31.98 0.65 0.05
N ASP A 263 33.23 0.27 0.22
CA ASP A 263 33.84 -0.85 -0.50
C ASP A 263 33.38 -2.22 0.06
N GLU A 264 33.98 -3.30 -0.45
CA GLU A 264 33.70 -4.69 -0.02
C GLU A 264 34.08 -4.93 1.45
N GLN A 265 35.12 -4.27 1.93
CA GLN A 265 35.61 -4.36 3.30
C GLN A 265 34.74 -3.51 4.26
N GLY A 266 33.80 -2.72 3.72
CA GLY A 266 32.92 -1.84 4.49
C GLY A 266 33.54 -0.48 4.83
N ILE A 267 34.68 -0.15 4.23
CA ILE A 267 35.37 1.12 4.42
C ILE A 267 34.68 2.20 3.57
N PRO A 268 34.38 3.39 4.12
CA PRO A 268 33.79 4.48 3.36
C PRO A 268 34.72 4.98 2.25
N ILE A 269 34.16 5.20 1.06
CA ILE A 269 34.86 5.68 -0.12
C ILE A 269 34.09 6.82 -0.77
N ILE A 270 34.82 7.83 -1.24
CA ILE A 270 34.25 9.08 -1.77
C ILE A 270 34.45 9.26 -3.28
N LYS A 271 35.30 8.44 -3.88
CA LYS A 271 35.60 8.43 -5.32
C LYS A 271 35.66 7.00 -5.84
N ASP A 272 35.26 6.81 -7.09
CA ASP A 272 35.44 5.55 -7.79
C ASP A 272 36.83 5.45 -8.46
N CYS A 273 37.08 4.34 -9.15
CA CYS A 273 38.32 4.08 -9.89
C CYS A 273 38.61 5.09 -11.02
N TYR A 274 37.58 5.76 -11.55
CA TYR A 274 37.70 6.80 -12.57
C TYR A 274 37.87 8.19 -11.94
N SER A 275 38.07 8.26 -10.62
CA SER A 275 38.07 9.49 -9.84
C SER A 275 36.76 10.28 -9.87
N SER A 276 35.65 9.65 -10.30
CA SER A 276 34.33 10.26 -10.22
C SER A 276 33.87 10.30 -8.76
N PRO A 277 33.30 11.42 -8.28
CA PRO A 277 32.72 11.50 -6.95
C PRO A 277 31.63 10.44 -6.75
N LEU A 278 31.58 9.89 -5.54
CA LEU A 278 30.54 8.97 -5.08
C LEU A 278 29.51 9.68 -4.20
N THR A 279 29.90 10.73 -3.48
CA THR A 279 29.04 11.58 -2.66
C THR A 279 28.97 12.99 -3.25
N ALA A 280 27.89 13.72 -2.99
CA ALA A 280 27.77 15.11 -3.47
C ALA A 280 28.54 16.09 -2.57
N SER A 281 28.57 15.85 -1.26
CA SER A 281 29.27 16.67 -0.28
C SER A 281 30.79 16.56 -0.37
N GLY A 282 31.32 15.48 -0.96
CA GLY A 282 32.74 15.13 -0.92
C GLY A 282 33.17 14.50 0.42
N ASN A 283 32.26 14.36 1.38
CA ASN A 283 32.46 13.65 2.63
C ASN A 283 32.16 12.16 2.47
N THR A 284 32.40 11.37 3.52
CA THR A 284 32.14 9.92 3.53
C THR A 284 30.65 9.57 3.42
N HIS A 285 29.77 10.53 3.71
CA HIS A 285 28.32 10.38 3.71
C HIS A 285 27.67 11.71 3.30
N ASP A 286 26.44 11.63 2.79
CA ASP A 286 25.55 12.75 2.54
C ASP A 286 24.31 12.64 3.42
N ASP A 287 23.94 13.77 4.03
CA ASP A 287 22.73 13.89 4.83
C ASP A 287 21.66 14.69 4.08
N THR A 288 20.40 14.29 4.25
CA THR A 288 19.27 15.01 3.70
C THR A 288 18.01 14.80 4.53
N LEU A 289 17.18 15.85 4.62
CA LEU A 289 15.80 15.73 5.09
C LEU A 289 14.88 15.89 3.87
N LEU A 290 14.12 14.86 3.59
CA LEU A 290 13.23 14.76 2.43
C LEU A 290 11.80 15.08 2.84
N ALA A 291 11.22 16.10 2.22
CA ALA A 291 9.78 16.26 2.15
C ALA A 291 9.24 15.42 0.98
N LYS A 292 8.38 14.44 1.29
CA LYS A 292 7.81 13.51 0.32
C LYS A 292 6.33 13.82 0.09
N LEU A 293 5.92 13.77 -1.17
CA LEU A 293 4.53 13.76 -1.61
C LEU A 293 4.37 12.61 -2.59
N GLU A 294 3.49 11.68 -2.29
CA GLU A 294 3.13 10.57 -3.17
C GLU A 294 1.62 10.61 -3.42
N THR A 295 1.22 10.36 -4.66
CA THR A 295 -0.17 10.23 -5.06
C THR A 295 -0.33 8.97 -5.90
N VAL A 296 -1.25 8.12 -5.49
CA VAL A 296 -1.52 6.82 -6.12
C VAL A 296 -2.97 6.77 -6.56
N TYR A 297 -3.17 6.42 -7.82
CA TYR A 297 -4.46 6.07 -8.40
C TYR A 297 -4.48 4.59 -8.74
N THR A 298 -5.50 3.88 -8.28
CA THR A 298 -5.74 2.47 -8.61
C THR A 298 -7.15 2.26 -9.13
N GLY A 299 -7.27 1.91 -10.40
CA GLY A 299 -8.54 1.56 -11.02
C GLY A 299 -8.54 0.09 -11.43
N SER A 300 -9.46 -0.70 -10.90
CA SER A 300 -9.84 -1.99 -11.47
C SER A 300 -11.25 -1.89 -12.07
N GLY A 301 -11.48 -2.66 -13.14
CA GLY A 301 -12.78 -2.88 -13.76
C GLY A 301 -12.80 -4.24 -14.46
N ASP A 302 -13.95 -4.61 -15.00
CA ASP A 302 -14.23 -5.98 -15.45
C ASP A 302 -13.30 -6.50 -16.55
N HIS A 303 -12.67 -5.61 -17.32
CA HIS A 303 -11.81 -5.95 -18.46
C HIS A 303 -10.39 -5.36 -18.37
N GLY A 304 -9.99 -4.89 -17.18
CA GLY A 304 -8.63 -4.37 -17.03
C GLY A 304 -8.34 -3.60 -15.76
N SER A 305 -7.08 -3.21 -15.65
CA SER A 305 -6.55 -2.45 -14.52
C SER A 305 -5.77 -1.23 -14.99
N SER A 306 -5.83 -0.17 -14.21
CA SER A 306 -5.09 1.07 -14.40
C SER A 306 -4.40 1.42 -13.09
N MET A 307 -3.14 1.80 -13.16
CA MET A 307 -2.41 2.34 -12.02
C MET A 307 -1.68 3.60 -12.48
N PHE A 308 -1.71 4.64 -11.65
CA PHE A 308 -0.87 5.81 -11.82
C PHE A 308 -0.26 6.18 -10.48
N VAL A 309 1.04 6.44 -10.46
CA VAL A 309 1.81 6.80 -9.27
C VAL A 309 2.63 8.03 -9.61
N LEU A 310 2.49 9.09 -8.81
CA LEU A 310 3.30 10.29 -8.89
C LEU A 310 3.98 10.48 -7.53
N ASN A 311 5.31 10.50 -7.52
CA ASN A 311 6.07 10.85 -6.33
C ASN A 311 6.91 12.09 -6.59
N MET A 312 6.97 12.93 -5.57
CA MET A 312 7.77 14.13 -5.52
C MET A 312 8.54 14.14 -4.20
N GLU A 313 9.85 14.35 -4.27
CA GLU A 313 10.73 14.44 -3.12
C GLU A 313 11.50 15.76 -3.19
N LYS A 314 11.56 16.48 -2.07
CA LYS A 314 12.33 17.70 -1.93
C LYS A 314 13.34 17.54 -0.80
N GLY A 315 14.63 17.53 -1.14
CA GLY A 315 15.72 17.68 -0.18
C GLY A 315 15.72 19.10 0.37
N LEU A 316 15.55 19.21 1.69
CA LEU A 316 15.50 20.47 2.42
C LEU A 316 16.93 20.87 2.84
N PRO A 317 17.46 22.03 2.39
CA PRO A 317 18.79 22.51 2.75
C PRO A 317 18.81 23.08 4.18
N LEU A 318 18.70 22.22 5.20
CA LEU A 318 18.72 22.67 6.59
C LEU A 318 20.12 23.05 7.07
N LEU A 319 21.16 22.38 6.54
CA LEU A 319 22.56 22.68 6.80
C LEU A 319 23.32 22.87 5.47
N PRO A 320 24.43 23.64 5.45
CA PRO A 320 25.16 23.94 4.21
C PRO A 320 25.64 22.70 3.44
N GLU A 321 25.99 21.62 4.15
CA GLU A 321 26.49 20.37 3.56
C GLU A 321 25.38 19.40 3.15
N TRP A 322 24.12 19.71 3.46
CA TRP A 322 22.99 18.82 3.18
C TRP A 322 22.55 18.91 1.72
N LEU A 323 22.07 17.77 1.21
CA LEU A 323 21.58 17.70 -0.17
C LEU A 323 20.33 18.55 -0.35
N SER A 324 20.27 19.26 -1.48
CA SER A 324 19.18 20.16 -1.86
C SER A 324 18.78 19.91 -3.29
N PHE A 325 17.79 19.04 -3.47
CA PHE A 325 17.31 18.64 -4.79
C PHE A 325 15.80 18.51 -4.79
N THR A 326 15.20 18.56 -5.98
CA THR A 326 13.81 18.22 -6.20
C THR A 326 13.78 17.07 -7.19
N ARG A 327 13.17 15.96 -6.78
CA ARG A 327 12.97 14.79 -7.62
C ARG A 327 11.49 14.62 -7.87
N VAL A 328 11.13 14.34 -9.12
CA VAL A 328 9.77 13.95 -9.50
C VAL A 328 9.88 12.65 -10.28
N ASN A 329 9.06 11.66 -9.95
CA ASN A 329 8.86 10.47 -10.76
C ASN A 329 7.38 10.21 -10.97
N ALA A 330 7.02 9.79 -12.17
CA ALA A 330 5.68 9.39 -12.53
C ALA A 330 5.72 8.01 -13.18
N ARG A 331 4.70 7.21 -12.91
CA ARG A 331 4.51 5.90 -13.51
C ARG A 331 3.04 5.70 -13.84
N ALA A 332 2.76 5.20 -15.03
CA ALA A 332 1.44 4.77 -15.44
C ALA A 332 1.49 3.34 -15.96
N ARG A 333 0.50 2.54 -15.61
CA ARG A 333 0.29 1.18 -16.12
C ARG A 333 -1.15 0.98 -16.53
N LYS A 334 -1.36 0.31 -17.66
CA LYS A 334 -2.67 -0.13 -18.13
C LYS A 334 -2.60 -1.61 -18.49
N GLY A 335 -3.45 -2.41 -17.86
CA GLY A 335 -3.77 -3.76 -18.28
C GLY A 335 -5.12 -3.79 -18.99
N VAL A 336 -5.18 -4.48 -20.14
CA VAL A 336 -6.42 -4.71 -20.89
C VAL A 336 -6.49 -6.19 -21.24
N GLU A 337 -7.63 -6.81 -21.01
CA GLU A 337 -7.88 -8.19 -21.45
C GLU A 337 -8.43 -8.18 -22.88
N ILE A 338 -7.83 -8.99 -23.75
CA ILE A 338 -8.18 -9.12 -25.17
C ILE A 338 -8.39 -10.61 -25.46
N GLY A 339 -9.61 -11.09 -25.25
CA GLY A 339 -9.93 -12.52 -25.30
C GLY A 339 -9.13 -13.31 -24.26
N PRO A 340 -8.40 -14.38 -24.62
CA PRO A 340 -7.57 -15.12 -23.67
C PRO A 340 -6.23 -14.42 -23.34
N ALA A 341 -5.85 -13.38 -24.09
CA ALA A 341 -4.58 -12.68 -23.90
C ALA A 341 -4.75 -11.43 -23.02
N ARG A 342 -3.69 -11.04 -22.32
CA ARG A 342 -3.63 -9.78 -21.56
C ARG A 342 -2.53 -8.89 -22.12
N LEU A 343 -2.91 -7.67 -22.48
CA LEU A 343 -1.97 -6.61 -22.87
C LEU A 343 -1.66 -5.75 -21.64
N HIS A 344 -0.38 -5.59 -21.34
CA HIS A 344 0.12 -4.68 -20.32
C HIS A 344 1.01 -3.62 -20.95
N LEU A 345 0.63 -2.37 -20.79
CA LEU A 345 1.43 -1.21 -21.15
C LEU A 345 1.90 -0.53 -19.86
N SER A 346 3.18 -0.20 -19.78
CA SER A 346 3.74 0.61 -18.71
C SER A 346 4.64 1.71 -19.26
N ILE A 347 4.59 2.86 -18.61
CA ILE A 347 5.49 3.97 -18.85
C ILE A 347 5.90 4.54 -17.50
N SER A 348 7.19 4.84 -17.37
CA SER A 348 7.77 5.49 -16.20
C SER A 348 8.74 6.56 -16.65
N GLY A 349 8.81 7.63 -15.88
CA GLY A 349 9.81 8.66 -16.11
C GLY A 349 10.02 9.49 -14.87
N GLY A 350 11.13 10.21 -14.86
CA GLY A 350 11.45 11.08 -13.74
C GLY A 350 12.53 12.07 -14.08
N HIS A 351 12.65 13.08 -13.22
CA HIS A 351 13.63 14.14 -13.33
C HIS A 351 14.09 14.56 -11.93
N VAL A 352 15.39 14.83 -11.77
CA VAL A 352 15.96 15.40 -10.56
C VAL A 352 16.74 16.69 -10.89
N VAL A 353 16.43 17.76 -10.18
CA VAL A 353 17.07 19.08 -10.29
C VAL A 353 17.69 19.50 -8.95
N GLY A 354 18.82 20.20 -8.95
CA GLY A 354 19.55 20.61 -7.75
C GLY A 354 20.74 19.70 -7.40
N ASN A 355 21.23 19.84 -6.18
CA ASN A 355 22.39 19.12 -5.64
C ASN A 355 21.96 17.79 -5.03
N PHE A 356 22.31 16.69 -5.70
CA PHE A 356 22.00 15.31 -5.29
C PHE A 356 23.22 14.43 -5.55
N SER A 357 23.32 13.32 -4.81
CA SER A 357 24.46 12.41 -4.94
C SER A 357 24.44 11.59 -6.22
N PRO A 358 25.59 11.23 -6.79
CA PRO A 358 25.66 10.41 -8.01
C PRO A 358 24.88 9.11 -7.91
N TYR A 359 24.96 8.41 -6.77
CA TYR A 359 24.22 7.17 -6.51
C TYR A 359 22.68 7.33 -6.43
N GLU A 360 22.18 8.55 -6.45
CA GLU A 360 20.75 8.90 -6.50
C GLU A 360 20.27 9.20 -7.95
N ALA A 361 21.14 9.01 -8.96
CA ALA A 361 20.81 9.14 -10.37
C ALA A 361 19.89 8.02 -10.86
N PHE A 362 19.11 8.30 -11.90
CA PHE A 362 18.23 7.31 -12.50
C PHE A 362 19.01 6.36 -13.39
N ALA A 363 19.18 5.13 -12.93
CA ALA A 363 19.79 4.06 -13.70
C ALA A 363 18.77 3.37 -14.60
N ILE A 364 19.22 2.99 -15.81
CA ILE A 364 18.40 2.34 -16.85
C ILE A 364 19.08 1.04 -17.28
N GLY A 365 18.28 0.01 -17.53
CA GLY A 365 18.74 -1.33 -17.91
C GLY A 365 18.54 -2.33 -16.77
N GLY A 366 18.28 -3.59 -17.12
CA GLY A 366 18.00 -4.66 -16.15
C GLY A 366 16.57 -5.19 -16.19
N THR A 367 16.25 -6.12 -15.29
CA THR A 367 14.99 -6.89 -15.31
C THR A 367 13.74 -6.02 -15.15
N ASN A 368 13.84 -4.93 -14.41
CA ASN A 368 12.72 -4.02 -14.14
C ASN A 368 12.75 -2.74 -14.98
N SER A 369 13.67 -2.62 -15.94
CA SER A 369 13.85 -1.43 -16.79
C SER A 369 13.86 -1.82 -18.28
N VAL A 370 15.03 -1.98 -18.89
CA VAL A 370 15.17 -2.45 -20.28
C VAL A 370 15.83 -3.82 -20.24
N ARG A 371 15.05 -4.86 -20.54
CA ARG A 371 15.54 -6.25 -20.58
C ARG A 371 16.48 -6.44 -21.76
N GLY A 372 17.40 -7.40 -21.65
CA GLY A 372 18.50 -7.62 -22.59
C GLY A 372 19.80 -6.91 -22.17
N TYR A 373 19.72 -5.96 -21.25
CA TYR A 373 20.86 -5.25 -20.68
C TYR A 373 21.19 -5.70 -19.25
N GLU A 374 22.41 -5.40 -18.82
CA GLU A 374 22.75 -5.47 -17.40
C GLU A 374 22.10 -4.33 -16.61
N GLU A 375 21.92 -4.56 -15.30
CA GLU A 375 21.39 -3.57 -14.37
C GLU A 375 22.18 -2.26 -14.50
N GLY A 376 21.49 -1.18 -14.87
CA GLY A 376 22.09 0.14 -15.00
C GLY A 376 23.07 0.34 -16.17
N SER A 377 23.18 -0.60 -17.11
CA SER A 377 24.13 -0.51 -18.23
C SER A 377 23.67 0.35 -19.42
N VAL A 378 22.39 0.73 -19.48
CA VAL A 378 21.85 1.60 -20.56
C VAL A 378 22.15 3.06 -20.28
N GLY A 379 21.93 3.53 -19.05
CA GLY A 379 22.06 4.95 -18.71
C GLY A 379 22.11 5.21 -17.22
N SER A 380 22.61 6.39 -16.86
CA SER A 380 22.60 6.91 -15.48
C SER A 380 22.48 8.43 -15.54
N GLY A 381 21.25 8.91 -15.50
CA GLY A 381 20.93 10.31 -15.81
C GLY A 381 20.15 11.03 -14.71
N ARG A 382 20.04 12.36 -14.86
CA ARG A 382 19.13 13.19 -14.05
C ARG A 382 17.67 13.02 -14.47
N SER A 383 17.46 12.64 -15.72
CA SER A 383 16.16 12.36 -16.31
C SER A 383 16.15 10.95 -16.84
N TYR A 384 14.98 10.32 -16.86
CA TYR A 384 14.79 9.08 -17.60
C TYR A 384 13.36 8.94 -18.09
N VAL A 385 13.19 8.15 -19.14
CA VAL A 385 11.91 7.61 -19.60
C VAL A 385 12.12 6.15 -19.96
N VAL A 386 11.26 5.27 -19.43
CA VAL A 386 11.21 3.84 -19.78
C VAL A 386 9.78 3.47 -20.10
N GLY A 387 9.57 2.89 -21.28
CA GLY A 387 8.29 2.33 -21.73
C GLY A 387 8.41 0.83 -21.95
N SER A 388 7.31 0.11 -21.73
CA SER A 388 7.22 -1.33 -21.96
C SER A 388 5.83 -1.73 -22.43
N GLY A 389 5.80 -2.61 -23.43
CA GLY A 389 4.61 -3.35 -23.84
C GLY A 389 4.83 -4.85 -23.64
N GLU A 390 3.88 -5.50 -22.98
CA GLU A 390 3.88 -6.94 -22.75
C GLU A 390 2.54 -7.55 -23.15
N VAL A 391 2.58 -8.68 -23.83
CA VAL A 391 1.41 -9.52 -24.12
C VAL A 391 1.62 -10.85 -23.43
N SER A 392 0.72 -11.21 -22.50
CA SER A 392 0.69 -12.55 -21.91
C SER A 392 -0.50 -13.35 -22.42
N PHE A 393 -0.31 -14.67 -22.52
CA PHE A 393 -1.36 -15.60 -22.95
C PHE A 393 -1.22 -16.93 -22.19
N PRO A 394 -2.33 -17.60 -21.86
CA PRO A 394 -2.28 -18.90 -21.19
C PRO A 394 -1.66 -19.95 -22.10
N VAL A 395 -0.76 -20.76 -21.56
CA VAL A 395 -0.14 -21.89 -22.29
C VAL A 395 -0.69 -23.20 -21.76
N TYR A 396 -0.47 -23.50 -20.46
CA TYR A 396 -0.97 -24.72 -19.83
C TYR A 396 -1.01 -24.57 -18.30
N GLY A 397 -2.15 -24.85 -17.69
CA GLY A 397 -2.31 -24.77 -16.24
C GLY A 397 -1.93 -23.39 -15.69
N PRO A 398 -1.04 -23.29 -14.68
CA PRO A 398 -0.60 -22.01 -14.10
C PRO A 398 0.49 -21.30 -14.93
N VAL A 399 0.79 -21.77 -16.14
CA VAL A 399 1.87 -21.28 -16.99
C VAL A 399 1.33 -20.34 -18.07
N GLU A 400 1.82 -19.11 -18.07
CA GLU A 400 1.58 -18.10 -19.10
C GLU A 400 2.83 -17.88 -19.96
N GLY A 401 2.64 -17.77 -21.27
CA GLY A 401 3.65 -17.28 -22.21
C GLY A 401 3.60 -15.77 -22.28
N VAL A 402 4.75 -15.12 -22.42
CA VAL A 402 4.86 -13.66 -22.49
C VAL A 402 5.75 -13.25 -23.63
N ILE A 403 5.34 -12.24 -24.37
CA ILE A 403 6.16 -11.53 -25.35
C ILE A 403 6.23 -10.07 -24.90
N PHE A 404 7.41 -9.46 -25.00
CA PHE A 404 7.60 -8.10 -24.55
C PHE A 404 8.54 -7.29 -25.42
N SER A 405 8.40 -5.96 -25.32
CA SER A 405 9.33 -4.98 -25.85
C SER A 405 9.44 -3.81 -24.89
N ASP A 406 10.69 -3.38 -24.65
CA ASP A 406 11.09 -2.33 -23.74
C ASP A 406 11.91 -1.28 -24.48
N TYR A 407 11.76 -0.02 -24.10
CA TYR A 407 12.61 1.07 -24.55
C TYR A 407 12.92 1.98 -23.37
N GLY A 408 14.17 2.41 -23.24
CA GLY A 408 14.61 3.32 -22.19
C GLY A 408 15.60 4.36 -22.70
N THR A 409 15.54 5.55 -22.13
CA THR A 409 16.49 6.64 -22.40
C THR A 409 16.68 7.55 -21.20
N ASP A 410 17.89 8.05 -21.00
CA ASP A 410 18.25 9.05 -20.00
C ASP A 410 18.04 10.50 -20.50
N LEU A 411 17.44 10.66 -21.69
CA LEU A 411 17.21 11.95 -22.36
C LEU A 411 18.47 12.80 -22.53
N GLY A 412 19.65 12.17 -22.66
CA GLY A 412 20.93 12.85 -22.80
C GLY A 412 21.40 13.53 -21.50
N SER A 413 20.78 13.20 -20.37
CA SER A 413 21.10 13.83 -19.08
C SER A 413 22.24 13.14 -18.32
N GLY A 414 22.81 12.05 -18.85
CA GLY A 414 23.94 11.33 -18.24
C GLY A 414 25.11 12.24 -17.83
N PRO A 415 25.66 13.07 -18.74
CA PRO A 415 26.78 13.96 -18.44
C PRO A 415 26.49 15.04 -17.38
N THR A 416 25.21 15.28 -17.07
CA THR A 416 24.80 16.30 -16.08
C THR A 416 24.71 15.77 -14.65
N VAL A 417 24.88 14.45 -14.48
CA VAL A 417 25.02 13.82 -13.15
C VAL A 417 26.41 14.14 -12.60
N PRO A 418 26.56 14.51 -11.31
CA PRO A 418 27.88 14.81 -10.75
C PRO A 418 28.85 13.63 -10.95
N GLY A 419 30.02 13.93 -11.51
CA GLY A 419 31.04 12.92 -11.81
C GLY A 419 30.86 12.11 -13.10
N ASP A 420 29.82 12.42 -13.91
CA ASP A 420 29.51 11.74 -15.18
C ASP A 420 29.73 10.22 -15.16
N PRO A 421 29.02 9.47 -14.28
CA PRO A 421 29.19 8.03 -14.18
C PRO A 421 28.84 7.31 -15.49
N ALA A 422 27.95 7.88 -16.31
CA ALA A 422 27.54 7.33 -17.59
C ALA A 422 28.66 7.45 -18.64
N GLY A 423 29.26 8.63 -18.79
CA GLY A 423 30.35 8.89 -19.73
C GLY A 423 31.61 8.11 -19.38
N ALA A 424 31.98 8.06 -18.10
CA ALA A 424 33.13 7.27 -17.62
C ALA A 424 33.05 5.77 -18.01
N ARG A 425 31.82 5.26 -18.17
CA ARG A 425 31.53 3.84 -18.49
C ARG A 425 30.99 3.63 -19.90
N LYS A 426 30.98 4.69 -20.72
CA LYS A 426 30.46 4.67 -22.10
C LYS A 426 29.06 4.05 -22.19
N LYS A 427 28.19 4.38 -21.23
CA LYS A 427 26.78 3.96 -21.27
C LYS A 427 26.11 4.60 -22.49
N PRO A 428 25.28 3.87 -23.26
CA PRO A 428 24.72 4.37 -24.52
C PRO A 428 23.69 5.50 -24.35
N GLY A 429 23.13 5.69 -23.15
CA GLY A 429 22.12 6.72 -22.85
C GLY A 429 20.71 6.39 -23.34
N SER A 430 20.58 5.51 -24.33
CA SER A 430 19.31 4.91 -24.74
C SER A 430 19.52 3.46 -25.16
N GLY A 431 18.45 2.68 -25.16
CA GLY A 431 18.49 1.27 -25.52
C GLY A 431 17.09 0.67 -25.59
N TYR A 432 16.96 -0.39 -26.39
CA TYR A 432 15.74 -1.17 -26.48
C TYR A 432 16.01 -2.65 -26.30
N GLY A 433 15.00 -3.32 -25.74
CA GLY A 433 15.00 -4.73 -25.46
C GLY A 433 13.73 -5.36 -26.01
N TYR A 434 13.81 -6.59 -26.48
CA TYR A 434 12.62 -7.37 -26.80
C TYR A 434 12.89 -8.84 -26.55
N GLY A 435 11.83 -9.60 -26.33
CA GLY A 435 12.01 -10.99 -25.97
C GLY A 435 10.71 -11.70 -25.67
N PHE A 436 10.88 -12.89 -25.13
CA PHE A 436 9.79 -13.75 -24.73
C PHE A 436 10.14 -14.44 -23.42
N GLY A 437 9.13 -14.92 -22.71
CA GLY A 437 9.33 -15.55 -21.42
C GLY A 437 8.15 -16.41 -21.01
N ILE A 438 8.33 -17.05 -19.87
CA ILE A 438 7.33 -17.86 -19.21
C ILE A 438 7.07 -17.26 -17.83
N ARG A 439 5.80 -17.20 -17.45
CA ARG A 439 5.37 -16.86 -16.09
C ARG A 439 4.66 -18.03 -15.46
N VAL A 440 4.97 -18.27 -14.20
CA VAL A 440 4.35 -19.35 -13.41
C VAL A 440 3.82 -18.75 -12.13
N GLU A 441 2.51 -18.90 -11.89
CA GLU A 441 1.93 -18.55 -10.60
C GLU A 441 2.45 -19.47 -9.49
N SER A 442 3.00 -18.86 -8.44
CA SER A 442 3.54 -19.59 -7.28
C SER A 442 2.98 -19.02 -5.97
N PRO A 443 3.04 -19.77 -4.85
CA PRO A 443 2.64 -19.23 -3.54
C PRO A 443 3.39 -17.97 -3.10
N LEU A 444 4.55 -17.70 -3.71
CA LEU A 444 5.39 -16.52 -3.46
C LEU A 444 5.07 -15.35 -4.43
N GLY A 445 4.07 -15.53 -5.31
CA GLY A 445 3.74 -14.64 -6.42
C GLY A 445 4.22 -15.18 -7.78
N PRO A 446 3.92 -14.50 -8.89
CA PRO A 446 4.28 -14.94 -10.22
C PRO A 446 5.81 -14.92 -10.41
N LEU A 447 6.37 -16.07 -10.77
CA LEU A 447 7.78 -16.23 -11.15
C LEU A 447 7.91 -15.95 -12.64
N ARG A 448 8.91 -15.16 -13.03
CA ARG A 448 9.16 -14.74 -14.42
C ARG A 448 10.52 -15.24 -14.87
N LEU A 449 10.55 -16.01 -15.94
CA LEU A 449 11.77 -16.38 -16.66
C LEU A 449 11.69 -15.83 -18.08
N GLU A 450 12.51 -14.84 -18.40
CA GLU A 450 12.41 -14.04 -19.60
C GLU A 450 13.75 -14.08 -20.36
N TYR A 451 13.72 -14.37 -21.65
CA TYR A 451 14.87 -14.33 -22.53
C TYR A 451 14.78 -13.11 -23.44
N ALA A 452 15.78 -12.25 -23.35
CA ALA A 452 15.78 -10.93 -23.97
C ALA A 452 16.96 -10.72 -24.90
N PHE A 453 16.73 -9.95 -25.95
CA PHE A 453 17.70 -9.46 -26.92
C PHE A 453 17.79 -7.94 -26.81
N ASN A 454 18.98 -7.37 -26.96
CA ASN A 454 19.19 -5.92 -26.99
C ASN A 454 19.62 -5.43 -28.39
N ASP A 455 19.76 -4.11 -28.54
CA ASP A 455 20.24 -3.43 -29.75
C ASP A 455 21.68 -3.82 -30.18
N LYS A 456 22.49 -4.33 -29.24
CA LYS A 456 23.86 -4.82 -29.44
C LYS A 456 23.92 -6.31 -29.80
N GLN A 457 22.77 -6.97 -30.01
CA GLN A 457 22.65 -8.40 -30.26
C GLN A 457 23.08 -9.31 -29.09
N ASP A 458 23.28 -8.74 -27.89
CA ASP A 458 23.49 -9.53 -26.69
C ASP A 458 22.20 -10.24 -26.31
N LYS A 459 22.36 -11.42 -25.72
CA LYS A 459 21.26 -12.27 -25.28
C LYS A 459 21.37 -12.52 -23.80
N ARG A 460 20.29 -12.31 -23.07
CA ARG A 460 20.32 -12.42 -21.61
C ARG A 460 19.06 -13.07 -21.06
N PHE A 461 19.26 -13.92 -20.06
CA PHE A 461 18.18 -14.42 -19.21
C PHE A 461 17.94 -13.46 -18.06
N HIS A 462 16.67 -13.14 -17.87
CA HIS A 462 16.16 -12.37 -16.74
C HIS A 462 15.27 -13.27 -15.90
N PHE A 463 15.48 -13.20 -14.59
CA PHE A 463 14.61 -13.82 -13.62
C PHE A 463 14.02 -12.73 -12.73
N GLY A 464 12.72 -12.78 -12.48
CA GLY A 464 12.03 -11.86 -11.59
C GLY A 464 10.92 -12.53 -10.80
N VAL A 465 10.61 -11.98 -9.63
CA VAL A 465 9.46 -12.38 -8.79
C VAL A 465 8.45 -11.23 -8.76
N GLY A 466 7.16 -11.56 -8.81
CA GLY A 466 6.08 -10.60 -8.83
C GLY A 466 5.87 -9.97 -10.21
N HIS A 467 4.84 -9.13 -10.31
CA HIS A 467 4.57 -8.37 -11.52
C HIS A 467 5.66 -7.31 -11.73
N ARG A 468 5.94 -6.98 -12.99
CA ARG A 468 6.83 -5.86 -13.31
C ARG A 468 6.29 -4.57 -12.70
N ASN A 469 7.19 -3.87 -12.00
CA ASN A 469 6.94 -2.59 -11.36
C ASN A 469 7.02 -1.43 -12.35
#